data_AF-A0A4R0XTL2-F1
#
_entry.id   AF-A0A4R0XTL2-F1
#
_cell.length_a   1.000
_cell.length_b   1.000
_cell.length_c   1.000
_cell.angle_alpha   90.00
_cell.angle_beta   90.00
_cell.angle_gamma   90.00
#
_symmetry.space_group_name_H-M   'P 1'
#
loop_
_entity.id
_entity.type
_entity.pdbx_description
1 polymer ?
#
loop_
_entity_poly.entity_id
_entity_poly.type
_entity_poly.pdbx_seq_one_letter_code
_entity_poly.pdbx_strand_id
1 'polypeptide(L)' 'MRNTATDAENLMWQMLRTKRFMNLKFRRQHVIQPYIVDFYCYEIGLVIELDSEQSPQGIIKT' A
#
# COMPACT_ATOMS: atom_id res chain seq x y z
N MET A 1 13.37 -10.00 -0.14
CA MET A 1 12.04 -10.65 -0.11
C MET A 1 11.22 -9.98 0.99
N ARG A 2 10.25 -9.11 0.66
CA ARG A 2 9.32 -8.53 1.65
C ARG A 2 8.13 -9.48 1.75
N ASN A 3 8.30 -10.58 2.48
CA ASN A 3 7.33 -11.68 2.48
C ASN A 3 6.25 -11.59 3.56
N THR A 4 6.17 -10.49 4.30
CA THR A 4 5.12 -10.34 5.31
C THR A 4 4.65 -8.89 5.32
N ALA A 5 3.40 -8.69 4.92
CA ALA A 5 2.73 -7.41 5.12
C ALA A 5 2.60 -7.17 6.63
N THR A 6 2.82 -5.93 7.07
CA THR A 6 2.64 -5.58 8.49
C THR A 6 1.18 -5.76 8.90
N ASP A 7 0.90 -5.89 10.20
CA ASP A 7 -0.48 -5.97 10.68
C ASP A 7 -1.30 -4.74 10.27
N ALA A 8 -0.67 -3.56 10.25
CA ALA A 8 -1.26 -2.33 9.75
C ALA A 8 -1.60 -2.41 8.24
N GLU A 9 -0.68 -2.89 7.41
CA GLU A 9 -0.92 -3.12 5.98
C GLU A 9 -2.04 -4.15 5.75
N ASN A 10 -2.10 -5.22 6.54
CA ASN A 10 -3.15 -6.22 6.43
C ASN A 10 -4.52 -5.66 6.82
N LEU A 11 -4.59 -4.92 7.93
CA LEU A 11 -5.82 -4.27 8.37
C LEU A 11 -6.32 -3.25 7.33
N MET A 12 -5.42 -2.40 6.84
CA MET A 12 -5.73 -1.44 5.78
C MET A 12 -6.23 -2.16 4.51
N TRP A 13 -5.58 -3.25 4.12
CA TRP A 13 -6.02 -4.03 2.97
C TRP A 13 -7.42 -4.62 3.15
N GLN A 14 -7.79 -5.08 4.34
CA GLN A 14 -9.15 -5.56 4.60
C GLN A 14 -10.21 -4.48 4.43
N MET A 15 -9.88 -3.22 4.74
CA MET A 15 -10.77 -2.07 4.57
C MET A 15 -10.87 -1.63 3.11
N LEU A 16 -9.77 -1.68 2.35
CA LEU A 16 -9.70 -1.15 0.98
C LEU A 16 -10.06 -2.17 -0.11
N ARG A 17 -9.86 -3.47 0.14
CA ARG A 17 -10.07 -4.52 -0.89
C ARG A 17 -11.53 -4.58 -1.34
N THR A 18 -11.73 -5.20 -2.51
CA THR A 18 -13.07 -5.50 -3.07
C THR A 18 -14.00 -4.28 -3.10
N LYS A 19 -13.46 -3.09 -3.37
CA LYS A 19 -14.21 -1.83 -3.44
C LYS A 19 -15.00 -1.48 -2.17
N ARG A 20 -14.56 -1.97 -1.01
CA ARG A 20 -15.25 -1.74 0.27
C ARG A 20 -15.19 -0.28 0.72
N PHE A 21 -14.14 0.45 0.35
CA PHE A 21 -14.01 1.86 0.65
C PHE A 21 -14.53 2.70 -0.52
N MET A 22 -15.63 3.42 -0.30
CA MET A 22 -16.22 4.37 -1.26
C MET A 22 -16.48 3.80 -2.67
N ASN A 23 -16.64 2.47 -2.81
CA ASN A 23 -16.73 1.78 -4.10
C ASN A 23 -15.50 1.94 -5.02
N LEU A 24 -14.35 2.34 -4.47
CA LEU A 24 -13.11 2.58 -5.20
C LEU A 24 -12.21 1.35 -5.23
N LYS A 25 -11.57 1.09 -6.38
CA LYS A 25 -10.62 -0.02 -6.54
C LYS A 25 -9.22 0.39 -6.09
N PHE A 26 -8.78 -0.19 -4.98
CA PHE A 26 -7.40 -0.11 -4.51
C PHE A 26 -6.57 -1.32 -4.98
N ARG A 27 -5.30 -1.06 -5.29
CA ARG A 27 -4.24 -2.05 -5.53
C ARG A 27 -3.23 -1.97 -4.39
N ARG A 28 -2.66 -3.10 -3.98
CA ARG A 28 -1.61 -3.17 -2.96
C ARG A 28 -0.24 -3.33 -3.62
N GLN A 29 0.83 -2.76 -3.03
CA GLN A 29 2.21 -2.83 -3.53
C GLN A 29 2.32 -2.44 -5.02
N HIS A 30 1.73 -1.30 -5.36
CA HIS A 30 1.66 -0.85 -6.75
C HIS A 30 2.97 -0.19 -7.17
N VAL A 31 3.51 -0.62 -8.32
CA VAL A 31 4.71 -0.01 -8.89
C VAL A 31 4.33 1.27 -9.62
N ILE A 32 4.87 2.39 -9.14
CA ILE A 32 4.82 3.71 -9.79
C ILE A 32 6.28 4.11 -9.98
N GLN A 33 6.88 3.69 -11.09
CA GLN A 33 8.32 3.76 -11.31
C GLN A 33 8.87 5.18 -11.04
N PRO A 34 9.94 5.34 -10.24
CA PRO A 34 10.83 4.30 -9.65
C PRO A 34 10.39 3.69 -8.31
N TYR A 35 9.19 3.97 -7.83
CA TYR A 35 8.73 3.63 -6.48
C TYR A 35 7.75 2.45 -6.44
N ILE A 36 7.63 1.84 -5.26
CA ILE A 36 6.57 0.86 -4.94
C ILE A 36 5.78 1.42 -3.76
N VAL A 37 4.52 1.75 -4.00
CA VAL A 37 3.63 2.32 -2.98
C VAL A 37 2.74 1.24 -2.34
N ASP A 38 2.35 1.43 -1.09
CA ASP A 38 1.60 0.42 -0.34
C ASP A 38 0.19 0.21 -0.88
N PHE A 39 -0.53 1.30 -1.13
CA PHE A 39 -1.83 1.25 -1.80
C PHE A 39 -1.98 2.35 -2.84
N TYR A 40 -2.64 2.01 -3.94
CA TYR A 40 -2.92 2.94 -5.03
C TYR A 40 -4.36 2.77 -5.53
N CYS A 41 -5.07 3.89 -5.67
CA CYS A 41 -6.35 3.96 -6.37
C CYS A 41 -6.20 4.76 -7.66
N TYR A 42 -6.34 4.07 -8.79
CA TYR A 42 -6.26 4.70 -10.12
C TYR A 42 -7.43 5.66 -10.39
N GLU A 43 -8.63 5.36 -9.88
CA GLU A 43 -9.85 6.11 -10.18
C GLU A 43 -9.77 7.57 -9.73
N ILE A 44 -9.04 7.85 -8.65
CA ILE A 44 -8.87 9.20 -8.09
C ILE A 44 -7.40 9.63 -7.99
N GLY A 45 -6.46 8.83 -8.51
CA GLY A 45 -5.04 9.13 -8.42
C GLY A 45 -4.50 9.21 -6.98
N LEU A 46 -5.02 8.40 -6.06
CA LEU A 46 -4.66 8.44 -4.64
C LEU A 46 -3.61 7.38 -4.30
N VAL A 47 -2.55 7.80 -3.62
CA VAL A 47 -1.55 6.94 -2.98
C VAL A 47 -1.74 6.97 -1.46
N ILE A 48 -1.66 5.80 -0.82
CA ILE A 48 -1.63 5.67 0.64
C ILE A 48 -0.36 4.90 1.01
N GLU A 49 0.50 5.52 1.80
CA GLU A 49 1.69 4.89 2.39
C GLU A 49 1.45 4.71 3.89
N LEU A 50 1.84 3.56 4.42
CA LEU A 50 1.76 3.32 5.86
C LEU A 50 3.16 3.47 6.45
N ASP A 51 3.32 4.43 7.36
CA ASP A 51 4.57 4.58 8.10
C ASP A 51 4.80 3.36 8.99
N SER A 52 5.74 2.51 8.58
CA SER A 52 6.30 1.48 9.45
C SER A 52 7.44 2.10 10.26
N GLU A 53 7.28 2.32 11.56
CA GLU A 53 8.33 2.82 12.46
C GLU A 53 9.53 1.86 12.64
N GLN A 54 9.70 0.86 11.77
CA GLN A 54 10.80 -0.11 11.80
C GLN A 54 11.69 0.08 10.56
N SER A 55 12.60 1.06 10.63
CA SER A 55 13.73 1.13 9.71
C SER A 55 14.86 0.22 10.21
N PRO A 56 15.24 -0.80 9.42
CA PRO A 56 16.63 -0.86 8.98
C PRO A 56 16.66 -0.88 7.46
N GLN A 57 17.45 0.04 6.93
CA GLN A 57 17.61 0.36 5.53
C GLN A 57 17.77 -0.90 4.67
N GLY A 58 16.99 -1.01 3.60
CA GLY A 58 17.15 -2.10 2.64
C GLY A 58 16.12 -2.23 1.53
N ILE A 59 14.98 -1.52 1.58
CA ILE A 59 14.07 -1.51 0.44
C ILE A 59 13.41 -0.14 0.38
N ILE A 60 13.80 0.60 -0.66
CA ILE A 60 13.32 1.92 -1.04
C ILE A 60 11.78 1.84 -1.16
N LYS A 61 11.11 2.21 -0.07
CA LYS A 61 9.78 2.78 -0.08
C LYS A 61 10.08 4.25 0.13
N THR A 62 10.09 4.97 -0.99
CA THR A 62 10.49 6.38 -1.09
C THR A 62 11.98 6.65 -0.87
#